data_AF-A0A950JPQ1-F1
#
_entry.id   AF-A0A950JPQ1-F1
#
_cell.length_a   1.000
_cell.length_b   1.000
_cell.length_c   1.000
_cell.angle_alpha   90.00
_cell.angle_beta   90.00
_cell.angle_gamma   90.00
#
_symmetry.space_group_name_H-M   'P 1'
#
loop_
_entity.id
_entity.type
_entity.pdbx_description
1 polymer ?
#
loop_
_entity_poly.entity_id
_entity_poly.type
_entity_poly.pdbx_seq_one_letter_code
_entity_poly.pdbx_strand_id
1 'polypeptide(L)' 'MSKSFGTLKALQDVSIKVPAGSFHALLGENGAGKSTLVKCIMGFYTADRGQLLLNGEEV' A
#
# COMPACT_ATOMS: atom_id res chain seq x y z
N MET A 1 1.88 5.48 3.84
CA MET A 1 2.75 5.48 2.67
C MET A 1 2.07 6.20 1.52
N SER A 2 2.89 6.75 0.61
CA SER A 2 2.43 7.49 -0.56
C SER A 2 3.10 6.95 -1.82
N LYS A 3 2.37 6.93 -2.93
CA LYS A 3 2.85 6.45 -4.24
C LYS A 3 2.24 7.26 -5.37
N SER A 4 3.08 7.72 -6.28
CA SER A 4 2.71 8.46 -7.46
C SER A 4 3.31 7.83 -8.72
N PHE A 5 2.63 8.02 -9.85
CA PHE A 5 3.11 7.67 -11.18
C PHE A 5 3.05 8.93 -12.04
N GLY A 6 4.19 9.60 -12.20
CA GLY A 6 4.22 10.95 -12.78
C GLY A 6 3.39 11.92 -11.94
N THR A 7 2.39 12.55 -12.55
CA THR A 7 1.48 13.49 -11.86
C THR A 7 0.33 12.80 -11.13
N LEU A 8 0.08 11.52 -11.38
CA LEU A 8 -1.01 10.76 -10.75
C LEU A 8 -0.60 10.34 -9.33
N LYS A 9 -1.29 10.84 -8.31
CA LYS A 9 -1.18 10.36 -6.93
C LYS A 9 -2.07 9.12 -6.75
N ALA A 10 -1.46 7.93 -6.78
CA ALA A 10 -2.18 6.68 -6.63
C ALA A 10 -2.44 6.30 -5.17
N LEU A 11 -1.55 6.68 -4.26
CA LEU A 11 -1.72 6.59 -2.80
C LEU A 11 -1.26 7.89 -2.16
N GLN A 12 -2.05 8.42 -1.23
CA GLN A 12 -1.71 9.63 -0.48
C GLN A 12 -1.90 9.36 1.01
N ASP A 13 -0.77 9.23 1.72
CA ASP A 13 -0.65 9.06 3.16
C ASP A 13 -1.51 7.91 3.72
N VAL A 14 -1.57 6.79 2.98
CA VAL A 14 -2.36 5.61 3.33
C VAL A 14 -1.66 4.77 4.38
N SER A 15 -2.36 4.42 5.46
CA SER A 15 -1.86 3.51 6.51
C SER A 15 -2.82 2.35 6.72
N ILE A 16 -2.29 1.13 6.79
CA ILE A 16 -3.03 -0.08 7.13
C ILE A 16 -2.18 -0.97 8.04
N LYS A 17 -2.83 -1.67 8.97
CA LYS A 17 -2.22 -2.71 9.79
C LYS A 17 -2.97 -4.01 9.56
N VAL A 18 -2.27 -5.07 9.19
CA VAL A 18 -2.85 -6.38 8.93
C VAL A 18 -2.33 -7.37 9.98
N PRO A 19 -3.18 -7.84 10.91
CA PRO A 19 -2.79 -8.85 11.90
C PRO A 19 -2.43 -10.19 11.26
N ALA A 20 -1.50 -10.93 11.86
CA ALA A 20 -1.16 -12.29 11.44
C ALA A 20 -2.40 -13.21 11.51
N GLY A 21 -2.54 -14.10 10.53
CA GLY A 21 -3.67 -15.05 10.46
C GLY A 21 -5.03 -14.44 10.09
N SER A 22 -5.06 -13.18 9.65
CA SER A 22 -6.30 -12.51 9.25
C SER A 22 -6.50 -12.50 7.74
N PHE A 23 -7.76 -12.40 7.32
CA PHE A 23 -8.15 -12.19 5.92
C PHE A 23 -8.79 -10.82 5.76
N HIS A 24 -8.34 -10.05 4.77
CA HIS A 24 -8.81 -8.69 4.51
C HIS A 24 -9.19 -8.53 3.04
N ALA A 25 -10.35 -7.92 2.78
CA ALA A 25 -10.75 -7.48 1.47
C ALA A 25 -10.57 -5.97 1.34
N LEU A 26 -9.90 -5.52 0.27
CA LEU A 26 -9.78 -4.11 -0.05
C LEU A 26 -10.83 -3.73 -1.10
N LEU A 27 -11.81 -2.93 -0.70
CA LEU A 27 -12.94 -2.53 -1.54
C LEU A 27 -12.88 -1.05 -1.90
N GLY A 28 -13.52 -0.67 -3.00
CA GLY A 28 -13.57 0.69 -3.51
C GLY A 28 -13.67 0.73 -5.03
N GLU A 29 -13.91 1.91 -5.59
CA GLU A 29 -14.13 2.11 -7.02
C GLU A 29 -12.86 1.86 -7.86
N ASN A 30 -13.04 1.70 -9.18
CA ASN A 30 -11.92 1.62 -10.11
C ASN A 30 -11.09 2.91 -10.06
N GLY A 31 -9.76 2.77 -9.99
CA GLY A 31 -8.86 3.92 -9.85
C GLY A 31 -8.61 4.38 -8.41
N ALA A 32 -9.31 3.85 -7.40
CA ALA A 32 -9.13 4.22 -5.98
C ALA A 32 -7.76 3.82 -5.36
N GLY A 33 -6.81 3.32 -6.14
CA GLY A 33 -5.47 2.96 -5.65
C GLY A 33 -5.33 1.55 -5.04
N LYS A 34 -6.40 0.74 -5.04
CA LYS A 34 -6.40 -0.61 -4.42
C LYS A 34 -5.27 -1.52 -4.91
N SER A 35 -5.16 -1.72 -6.21
CA SER A 35 -4.11 -2.57 -6.80
C SER A 35 -2.72 -1.97 -6.61
N THR A 36 -2.60 -0.64 -6.52
CA THR A 36 -1.34 0.03 -6.21
C THR A 36 -0.90 -0.28 -4.78
N LEU A 37 -1.81 -0.19 -3.81
CA LEU A 37 -1.53 -0.54 -2.41
C LEU A 37 -1.08 -2.00 -2.29
N VAL A 38 -1.82 -2.93 -2.90
CA VAL A 38 -1.46 -4.36 -2.89
C VAL A 38 -0.09 -4.58 -3.52
N LYS A 39 0.22 -3.95 -4.67
CA LYS A 39 1.54 -4.07 -5.30
C LYS A 39 2.68 -3.49 -4.46
N CYS A 40 2.43 -2.43 -3.69
CA CYS A 40 3.42 -1.92 -2.74
C CYS A 40 3.66 -2.92 -1.60
N ILE A 41 2.59 -3.47 -1.02
CA ILE A 41 2.67 -4.49 0.05
C ILE A 41 3.41 -5.75 -0.43
N MET A 42 3.18 -6.17 -1.68
CA MET A 42 3.81 -7.36 -2.26
C MET A 42 5.25 -7.11 -2.75
N GLY A 43 5.79 -5.90 -2.58
CA GLY A 43 7.15 -5.55 -3.00
C GLY A 43 7.34 -5.32 -4.51
N PHE A 44 6.27 -5.28 -5.30
CA PHE A 44 6.36 -4.97 -6.73
C PHE A 44 6.64 -3.49 -7.00
N TYR A 45 6.22 -2.61 -6.08
CA TYR A 45 6.50 -1.18 -6.13
C TYR A 45 7.08 -0.69 -4.81
N THR A 46 8.16 0.08 -4.87
CA THR A 46 8.65 0.84 -3.73
C THR A 46 7.76 2.07 -3.54
N ALA A 47 7.31 2.31 -2.31
CA ALA A 47 6.60 3.54 -1.96
C ALA A 47 7.53 4.76 -2.13
N ASP A 48 6.97 5.90 -2.51
CA ASP A 48 7.78 7.12 -2.65
C ASP A 48 8.03 7.77 -1.28
N ARG A 49 7.12 7.54 -0.31
CA ARG A 49 7.24 7.97 1.09
C ARG A 49 6.55 7.00 2.04
N GLY A 50 7.03 6.97 3.28
CA GLY A 50 6.57 6.07 4.33
C GLY A 50 7.28 4.72 4.28
N GLN A 51 6.86 3.81 5.14
CA GLN A 51 7.52 2.52 5.38
C GLN A 51 6.52 1.37 5.23
N LEU A 52 7.03 0.19 4.89
CA LEU A 52 6.32 -1.09 4.98
C LEU A 52 7.00 -1.89 6.10
N LEU A 53 6.21 -2.35 7.06
CA LEU A 53 6.72 -3.12 8.19
C LEU A 53 6.20 -4.56 8.10
N LEU A 54 7.11 -5.53 8.12
CA LEU A 54 6.79 -6.95 8.29
C LEU A 54 7.31 -7.41 9.65
N ASN A 55 6.41 -7.91 10.50
CA ASN A 55 6.74 -8.32 11.87
C ASN A 55 7.42 -7.22 12.72
N GLY A 56 7.17 -5.95 12.39
CA GLY A 56 7.75 -4.80 13.09
C GLY A 56 9.09 -4.31 12.52
N GLU A 57 9.64 -4.99 11.51
CA GLU A 57 10.87 -4.60 10.82
C GLU A 57 10.56 -4.00 9.45
N GLU A 58 11.32 -2.98 9.05
CA GLU A 58 11.18 -2.33 7.75
C GLU A 58 11.73 -3.21 6.62
N VAL A 59 10.99 -3.29 5.51
CA VAL A 59 11.30 -4.12 4.33
C VAL A 59 11.16 -3.36 3.02
#